data_AF-A0A842Q1L1-F1
#
_entry.id   AF-A0A842Q1L1-F1
#
_cell.length_a   1.000
_cell.length_b   1.000
_cell.length_c   1.000
_cell.angle_alpha   90.00
_cell.angle_beta   90.00
_cell.angle_gamma   90.00
#
_symmetry.space_group_name_H-M   'P 1'
#
loop_
_entity.id
_entity.type
_entity.pdbx_description
1 polymer ?
#
loop_
_entity_poly.entity_id
_entity_poly.type
_entity_poly.pdbx_seq_one_letter_code
_entity_poly.pdbx_strand_id
1 'polypeptide(L)'
;MSKEQDENRKTIEEEELQRQRQRLKSSSNKYKHRLVAYLTPIGIVSEGSRVQLDGSGSYFELDNDLVTISPSTITTRAIENEDGVYYLWKQIDGPKVSLKNEDTPTPSFIAPLVDVDDSNNINRSDSREPKLYTRLKFQLVIKDREGIESKPAYQEIIVKIVQRAL
;
A
#
# COMPACT_ATOMS: atom_id res chain seq x y z
N MET A 1 45.70 43.99 -17.39
CA MET A 1 45.94 42.56 -17.12
C MET A 1 45.49 42.10 -15.73
N SER A 2 45.66 42.88 -14.65
CA SER A 2 45.30 42.41 -13.29
C SER A 2 43.79 42.36 -12.98
N LYS A 3 42.96 43.25 -13.54
CA LYS A 3 41.52 43.33 -13.20
C LYS A 3 40.66 42.22 -13.81
N GLU A 4 41.00 41.78 -15.02
CA GLU A 4 40.25 40.77 -15.78
C GLU A 4 40.48 39.35 -15.24
N GLN A 5 41.66 39.09 -14.67
CA GLN A 5 41.97 37.83 -13.99
C GLN A 5 41.20 37.69 -12.67
N ASP A 6 41.02 38.81 -11.94
CA ASP A 6 40.25 38.83 -10.69
C ASP A 6 38.74 38.66 -10.94
N GLU A 7 38.21 39.19 -12.04
CA GLU A 7 36.80 39.02 -12.41
C GLU A 7 36.50 37.57 -12.82
N ASN A 8 37.34 36.95 -13.66
CA ASN A 8 37.17 35.54 -14.05
C ASN A 8 37.24 34.59 -12.85
N ARG A 9 38.08 34.89 -11.85
CA ARG A 9 38.19 34.08 -10.63
C ARG A 9 36.91 34.15 -9.78
N LYS A 10 36.31 35.34 -9.66
CA LYS A 10 35.04 35.52 -8.94
C LYS A 10 33.88 34.78 -9.62
N THR A 11 33.83 34.81 -10.96
CA THR A 11 32.78 34.11 -11.73
C THR A 11 32.86 32.60 -11.54
N ILE A 12 34.06 32.02 -11.54
CA ILE A 12 34.25 30.57 -11.32
C ILE A 12 33.82 30.16 -9.91
N GLU A 13 34.18 30.94 -8.89
CA GLU A 13 33.78 30.67 -7.49
C GLU A 13 32.26 30.77 -7.30
N GLU A 14 31.58 31.71 -7.97
CA GLU A 14 30.13 31.83 -7.94
C GLU A 14 29.41 30.66 -8.64
N GLU A 15 29.93 30.21 -9.79
CA GLU A 15 29.39 29.05 -10.50
C GLU A 15 29.58 27.74 -9.70
N GLU A 16 30.73 27.55 -9.07
CA GLU A 16 30.97 26.41 -8.18
C GLU A 16 30.04 26.45 -6.97
N LEU A 17 29.81 27.63 -6.37
CA LEU A 17 28.88 27.79 -5.26
C LEU A 17 27.43 27.50 -5.70
N GLN A 18 27.03 27.91 -6.90
CA GLN A 18 25.71 27.60 -7.45
C GLN A 18 25.55 26.10 -7.73
N ARG A 19 26.57 25.45 -8.32
CA ARG A 19 26.59 23.99 -8.53
C ARG A 19 26.58 23.22 -7.22
N GLN A 20 27.31 23.69 -6.20
CA GLN A 20 27.31 23.11 -4.87
C GLN A 20 25.94 23.28 -4.20
N ARG A 21 25.31 24.46 -4.33
CA ARG A 21 23.92 24.69 -3.86
C ARG A 21 22.91 23.83 -4.59
N GLN A 22 23.05 23.61 -5.91
CA GLN A 22 22.19 22.68 -6.66
C GLN A 22 22.41 21.23 -6.21
N ARG A 23 23.66 20.80 -6.00
CA ARG A 23 24.00 19.47 -5.47
C ARG A 23 23.46 19.25 -4.06
N LEU A 24 23.55 20.26 -3.20
CA LEU A 24 22.98 20.24 -1.86
C LEU A 24 21.45 20.22 -1.88
N LYS A 25 20.80 20.94 -2.81
CA LYS A 25 19.34 20.84 -3.02
C LYS A 25 18.91 19.45 -3.51
N SER A 26 19.65 18.84 -4.44
CA SER A 26 19.39 17.44 -4.86
C SER A 26 19.68 16.44 -3.74
N SER A 27 20.65 16.74 -2.87
CA SER A 27 21.01 15.91 -1.72
C SER A 27 20.15 16.18 -0.47
N SER A 28 19.36 17.26 -0.47
CA SER A 28 18.35 17.62 0.52
C SER A 28 16.99 16.98 0.21
N ASN A 29 16.81 16.41 -0.99
CA ASN A 29 15.70 15.48 -1.28
C ASN A 29 15.92 14.09 -0.64
N LYS A 30 17.00 13.95 0.15
CA LYS A 30 17.36 12.78 0.95
C LYS A 30 16.60 12.72 2.28
N TYR A 31 15.59 13.56 2.51
CA TYR A 31 14.51 13.23 3.44
C TYR A 31 13.64 12.17 2.75
N LYS A 32 14.17 10.95 2.70
CA LYS A 32 13.58 9.82 2.00
C LYS A 32 12.38 9.35 2.81
N HIS A 33 11.22 9.92 2.52
CA HIS A 33 9.95 9.44 3.07
C HIS A 33 9.80 7.99 2.64
N ARG A 34 9.69 7.06 3.59
CA ARG A 34 9.46 5.65 3.26
C ARG A 34 7.96 5.39 3.27
N LEU A 35 7.42 4.98 2.13
CA LEU A 35 6.01 4.58 2.01
C LEU A 35 5.74 3.31 2.81
N VAL A 36 4.69 3.34 3.61
CA VAL A 36 4.19 2.19 4.36
C VAL A 36 2.72 1.96 4.02
N ALA A 37 2.45 0.86 3.32
CA ALA A 37 1.08 0.39 3.11
C ALA A 37 0.54 -0.17 4.43
N TYR A 38 -0.68 0.21 4.76
CA TYR A 38 -1.42 -0.30 5.91
C TYR A 38 -2.81 -0.74 5.46
N LEU A 39 -3.33 -1.80 6.08
CA LEU A 39 -4.66 -2.32 5.82
C LEU A 39 -5.42 -2.49 7.14
N THR A 40 -6.64 -1.96 7.19
CA THR A 40 -7.56 -2.22 8.30
C THR A 40 -8.06 -3.67 8.22
N PRO A 41 -7.90 -4.49 9.27
CA PRO A 41 -8.33 -5.89 9.26
C PRO A 41 -9.84 -6.08 9.06
N ILE A 42 -10.21 -6.91 8.07
CA ILE A 42 -11.58 -7.37 7.83
C ILE A 42 -11.61 -8.86 8.12
N GLY A 43 -12.21 -9.25 9.25
CA GLY A 43 -12.20 -10.66 9.70
C GLY A 43 -13.14 -11.55 8.89
N ILE A 44 -14.44 -11.45 9.19
CA ILE A 44 -15.46 -12.37 8.68
C ILE A 44 -16.60 -11.57 8.06
N VAL A 45 -17.02 -11.98 6.87
CA VAL A 45 -18.17 -11.42 6.15
C VAL A 45 -19.10 -12.55 5.68
N SER A 46 -20.32 -12.19 5.28
CA SER A 46 -21.25 -13.11 4.64
C SER A 46 -21.10 -13.07 3.12
N GLU A 47 -21.39 -14.17 2.43
CA GLU A 47 -21.49 -14.18 0.97
C GLU A 47 -22.52 -13.16 0.47
N GLY A 48 -22.30 -12.63 -0.74
CA GLY A 48 -23.18 -11.61 -1.33
C GLY A 48 -23.14 -10.23 -0.66
N SER A 49 -22.54 -10.09 0.52
CA SER A 49 -22.37 -8.80 1.17
C SER A 49 -21.39 -7.90 0.41
N ARG A 50 -21.65 -6.59 0.44
CA ARG A 50 -20.65 -5.59 0.03
C ARG A 50 -19.53 -5.56 1.05
N VAL A 51 -18.30 -5.70 0.59
CA VAL A 51 -17.08 -5.58 1.37
C VAL A 51 -16.32 -4.35 0.89
N GLN A 52 -15.85 -3.52 1.84
CA GLN A 52 -14.98 -2.38 1.57
C GLN A 52 -13.61 -2.68 2.16
N LEU A 53 -12.57 -2.68 1.33
CA LEU A 53 -11.19 -2.71 1.80
C LEU A 53 -10.79 -1.29 2.23
N ASP A 54 -9.89 -1.18 3.18
CA ASP A 54 -9.48 0.11 3.72
C ASP A 54 -7.95 0.18 3.86
N GLY A 55 -7.35 0.95 2.96
CA GLY A 55 -5.93 1.31 2.95
C GLY A 55 -5.67 2.75 3.38
N SER A 56 -6.66 3.47 3.89
CA SER A 56 -6.52 4.90 4.24
C SER A 56 -5.55 5.14 5.40
N GLY A 57 -5.26 4.11 6.20
CA GLY A 57 -4.25 4.16 7.25
C GLY A 57 -2.80 4.11 6.75
N SER A 58 -2.58 4.06 5.43
CA SER A 58 -1.24 4.11 4.85
C SER A 58 -0.55 5.46 5.12
N TYR A 59 0.77 5.45 5.31
CA TYR A 59 1.51 6.64 5.77
C TYR A 59 2.94 6.70 5.20
N PHE A 60 3.54 7.88 5.32
CA PHE A 60 4.97 8.11 5.14
C PHE A 60 5.68 8.00 6.49
N GLU A 61 6.75 7.22 6.55
CA GLU A 61 7.70 7.21 7.65
C GLU A 61 8.76 8.28 7.39
N LEU A 62 8.85 9.25 8.32
CA LEU A 62 9.77 10.38 8.26
C LEU A 62 11.00 10.05 9.10
N ASP A 63 12.14 9.95 8.43
CA ASP A 63 13.44 10.00 9.11
C ASP A 63 13.69 11.46 9.50
N ASN A 64 13.38 11.81 10.75
CA ASN A 64 13.63 13.15 11.26
C ASN A 64 15.15 13.33 11.43
N ASP A 65 15.78 14.04 10.51
CA ASP A 65 17.23 14.28 10.48
C ASP A 65 17.66 15.23 11.59
N LEU A 66 17.75 14.71 12.81
CA LEU A 66 18.58 15.30 13.85
C LEU A 66 19.59 14.23 14.29
N VAL A 67 20.81 14.39 13.77
CA VAL A 67 22.06 13.76 14.20
C VAL A 67 21.94 13.18 15.62
N THR A 68 21.88 11.85 15.68
CA THR A 68 21.76 10.91 16.83
C THR A 68 20.52 10.02 16.69
N ILE A 69 20.64 9.02 15.82
CA ILE A 69 19.67 7.94 15.63
C ILE A 69 19.58 7.07 16.90
N SER A 70 18.75 7.48 17.85
CA SER A 70 17.97 6.52 18.62
C SER A 70 16.71 6.14 17.83
N PRO A 71 16.26 4.88 17.87
CA PRO A 71 15.06 4.39 17.16
C PRO A 71 13.74 5.05 17.62
N SER A 72 13.80 6.02 18.53
CA SER A 72 12.67 6.60 19.25
C SER A 72 12.02 7.81 18.56
N THR A 73 12.60 8.33 17.47
CA THR A 73 12.10 9.56 16.79
C THR A 73 11.48 9.24 15.43
N ILE A 74 10.80 8.09 15.29
CA ILE A 74 10.02 7.80 14.08
C ILE A 74 8.80 8.72 14.10
N THR A 75 8.78 9.70 13.20
CA THR A 75 7.58 10.54 12.98
C THR A 75 6.85 10.00 11.77
N THR A 76 5.54 9.78 11.86
CA THR A 76 4.73 9.30 10.73
C THR A 76 3.78 10.39 10.26
N ARG A 77 3.44 10.39 8.96
CA ARG A 77 2.45 11.27 8.36
C ARG A 77 1.47 10.46 7.52
N ALA A 78 0.17 10.57 7.79
CA ALA A 78 -0.88 9.93 7.00
C ALA A 78 -0.85 10.42 5.54
N ILE A 79 -1.24 9.54 4.62
CA ILE A 79 -1.39 9.89 3.20
C ILE A 79 -2.75 10.53 2.97
N GLU A 80 -2.75 11.70 2.32
CA GLU A 80 -3.94 12.41 1.88
C GLU A 80 -4.09 12.31 0.34
N ASN A 81 -5.31 12.52 -0.17
CA ASN A 81 -5.60 12.39 -1.60
C ASN A 81 -4.77 13.33 -2.48
N GLU A 82 -4.23 14.42 -1.93
CA GLU A 82 -3.41 15.41 -2.65
C GLU A 82 -1.92 15.04 -2.71
N ASP A 83 -1.47 14.01 -1.98
CA ASP A 83 -0.05 13.63 -1.91
C ASP A 83 0.48 12.97 -3.21
N GLY A 84 -0.40 12.69 -4.19
CA GLY A 84 0.00 12.07 -5.46
C GLY A 84 0.46 10.62 -5.30
N VAL A 85 -0.23 9.87 -4.43
CA VAL A 85 0.00 8.44 -4.16
C VAL A 85 -0.96 7.59 -4.97
N TYR A 86 -0.46 6.50 -5.56
CA TYR A 86 -1.25 5.52 -6.30
C TYR A 86 -1.45 4.25 -5.46
N TYR A 87 -2.68 3.75 -5.41
CA TYR A 87 -3.05 2.52 -4.70
C TYR A 87 -3.12 1.35 -5.66
N LEU A 88 -2.45 0.25 -5.33
CA LEU A 88 -2.34 -0.94 -6.17
C LEU A 88 -2.86 -2.14 -5.41
N TRP A 89 -4.14 -2.38 -5.58
CA TRP A 89 -4.83 -3.53 -5.01
C TRP A 89 -4.68 -4.74 -5.91
N LYS A 90 -4.38 -5.89 -5.31
CA LYS A 90 -4.32 -7.16 -6.02
C LYS A 90 -4.95 -8.25 -5.19
N GLN A 91 -5.93 -8.94 -5.76
CA GLN A 91 -6.37 -10.23 -5.22
C GLN A 91 -5.33 -11.29 -5.58
N ILE A 92 -4.80 -11.97 -4.57
CA ILE A 92 -3.73 -12.96 -4.71
C ILE A 92 -4.16 -14.39 -4.36
N ASP A 93 -5.32 -14.57 -3.71
CA ASP A 93 -5.88 -15.89 -3.42
C ASP A 93 -7.42 -15.86 -3.35
N GLY A 94 -8.04 -17.03 -3.53
CA GLY A 94 -9.47 -17.27 -3.45
C GLY A 94 -10.27 -16.97 -4.73
N PRO A 95 -11.61 -17.13 -4.69
CA PRO A 95 -12.50 -16.85 -5.83
C PRO A 95 -12.39 -15.41 -6.32
N LYS A 96 -12.21 -15.20 -7.62
CA LYS A 96 -12.03 -13.87 -8.23
C LYS A 96 -13.22 -12.95 -7.97
N VAL A 97 -12.95 -11.73 -7.52
CA VAL A 97 -13.96 -10.65 -7.39
C VAL A 97 -13.59 -9.44 -8.23
N SER A 98 -14.59 -8.65 -8.62
CA SER A 98 -14.38 -7.35 -9.28
C SER A 98 -14.32 -6.25 -8.23
N LEU A 99 -13.17 -5.56 -8.15
CA LEU A 99 -13.00 -4.38 -7.32
C LEU A 99 -13.58 -3.15 -8.04
N LYS A 100 -14.39 -2.37 -7.32
CA LYS A 100 -14.82 -1.03 -7.72
C LYS A 100 -13.91 0.01 -7.06
N ASN A 101 -13.53 1.02 -7.83
CA ASN A 101 -12.61 2.09 -7.39
C ASN A 101 -11.26 1.52 -6.93
N GLU A 102 -10.72 0.57 -7.69
CA GLU A 102 -9.52 -0.21 -7.35
C GLU A 102 -8.22 0.60 -7.27
N ASP A 103 -8.24 1.85 -7.72
CA ASP A 103 -7.16 2.83 -7.68
C ASP A 103 -7.28 3.81 -6.51
N THR A 104 -8.28 3.63 -5.64
CA THR A 104 -8.54 4.48 -4.46
C THR A 104 -8.10 3.84 -3.15
N PRO A 105 -8.02 4.61 -2.04
CA PRO A 105 -7.71 4.05 -0.73
C PRO A 105 -8.76 3.05 -0.21
N THR A 106 -10.00 3.11 -0.69
CA THR A 106 -11.12 2.33 -0.14
C THR A 106 -11.97 1.61 -1.21
N PRO A 107 -11.38 0.68 -1.98
CA PRO A 107 -12.12 -0.06 -3.00
C PRO A 107 -13.17 -0.98 -2.37
N SER A 108 -14.17 -1.36 -3.15
CA SER A 108 -15.22 -2.27 -2.69
C SER A 108 -15.53 -3.39 -3.68
N PHE A 109 -16.05 -4.51 -3.19
CA PHE A 109 -16.51 -5.63 -4.00
C PHE A 109 -17.74 -6.30 -3.38
N ILE A 110 -18.35 -7.23 -4.11
CA ILE A 110 -19.39 -8.11 -3.58
C ILE A 110 -18.76 -9.46 -3.25
N ALA A 111 -18.91 -9.93 -2.01
CA ALA A 111 -18.37 -11.20 -1.57
C ALA A 111 -18.91 -12.35 -2.45
N PRO A 112 -18.04 -13.27 -2.92
CA PRO A 112 -18.47 -14.37 -3.76
C PRO A 112 -19.40 -15.30 -3.00
N LEU A 113 -20.22 -16.03 -3.73
CA LEU A 113 -20.98 -17.15 -3.17
C LEU A 113 -20.00 -18.24 -2.73
N VAL A 114 -20.30 -18.89 -1.60
CA VAL A 114 -19.56 -20.06 -1.15
C VAL A 114 -20.12 -21.27 -1.88
N ASP A 115 -19.28 -21.93 -2.68
CA ASP A 115 -19.60 -23.21 -3.26
C ASP A 115 -19.64 -24.25 -2.14
N VAL A 116 -20.86 -24.62 -1.73
CA VAL A 116 -21.06 -25.80 -0.88
C VAL A 116 -20.82 -26.99 -1.79
N ASP A 117 -19.69 -27.65 -1.59
CA ASP A 117 -19.44 -28.95 -2.20
C ASP A 117 -20.38 -29.93 -1.50
N ASP A 118 -21.65 -29.96 -1.93
CA ASP A 118 -22.62 -30.98 -1.56
C ASP A 118 -22.13 -32.27 -2.20
N SER A 119 -21.17 -32.92 -1.54
CA SER A 119 -20.80 -34.28 -1.88
C SER A 119 -21.97 -35.19 -1.50
N ASN A 120 -23.05 -35.12 -2.28
CA ASN A 120 -24.18 -36.04 -2.27
C ASN A 120 -23.77 -37.41 -2.86
N ASN A 121 -22.50 -37.80 -2.64
CA ASN A 121 -21.98 -39.09 -3.02
C ASN A 121 -22.24 -40.06 -1.87
N ILE A 122 -23.38 -40.72 -1.98
CA ILE A 122 -23.92 -41.77 -1.10
C ILE A 122 -22.95 -42.93 -0.81
N ASN A 123 -21.78 -42.98 -1.47
CA ASN A 123 -20.77 -44.03 -1.31
C ASN A 123 -19.43 -43.55 -0.70
N ARG A 124 -19.34 -42.31 -0.18
CA ARG A 124 -18.13 -41.87 0.53
C ARG A 124 -18.26 -42.09 2.03
N SER A 125 -17.58 -43.13 2.54
CA SER A 125 -17.36 -43.36 3.98
C SER A 125 -16.44 -42.33 4.65
N ASP A 126 -16.13 -41.22 3.97
CA ASP A 126 -15.21 -40.19 4.46
C ASP A 126 -16.05 -38.97 4.84
N SER A 127 -16.41 -38.89 6.12
CA SER A 127 -17.23 -37.84 6.76
C SER A 127 -16.55 -36.47 6.71
N ARG A 128 -16.44 -35.86 5.52
CA ARG A 128 -15.94 -34.49 5.38
C ARG A 128 -17.10 -33.53 5.64
N GLU A 129 -17.00 -32.76 6.71
CA GLU A 129 -17.94 -31.66 6.95
C GLU A 129 -18.00 -30.73 5.71
N PRO A 130 -19.19 -30.27 5.32
CA PRO A 130 -19.31 -29.36 4.18
C PRO A 130 -18.51 -28.09 4.45
N LYS A 131 -17.77 -27.62 3.44
CA LYS A 131 -17.00 -26.38 3.56
C LYS A 131 -17.95 -25.18 3.47
N LEU A 132 -18.33 -24.64 4.62
CA LEU A 132 -19.28 -23.51 4.72
C LEU A 132 -18.63 -22.11 4.63
N TYR A 133 -17.38 -22.05 4.16
CA TYR A 133 -16.66 -20.80 4.00
C TYR A 133 -15.65 -20.85 2.85
N THR A 134 -15.30 -19.68 2.31
CA THR A 134 -14.13 -19.51 1.46
C THR A 134 -13.24 -18.39 1.99
N ARG A 135 -12.00 -18.34 1.52
CA ARG A 135 -11.01 -17.33 1.92
C ARG A 135 -10.65 -16.49 0.71
N LEU A 136 -10.55 -15.19 0.92
CA LEU A 136 -9.98 -14.24 -0.04
C LEU A 136 -8.69 -13.67 0.55
N LYS A 137 -7.68 -13.48 -0.29
CA LYS A 137 -6.47 -12.76 0.11
C LYS A 137 -6.19 -11.61 -0.83
N PHE A 138 -6.04 -10.42 -0.26
CA PHE A 138 -5.68 -9.20 -0.98
C PHE A 138 -4.30 -8.73 -0.55
N GLN A 139 -3.64 -8.06 -1.49
CA GLN A 139 -2.40 -7.34 -1.29
C GLN A 139 -2.64 -5.87 -1.64
N LEU A 140 -2.13 -4.97 -0.81
CA LEU A 140 -2.00 -3.54 -1.13
C LEU A 140 -0.52 -3.18 -1.22
N VAL A 141 -0.17 -2.53 -2.33
CA VAL A 141 1.08 -1.77 -2.49
C VAL A 141 0.69 -0.34 -2.82
N ILE A 142 1.42 0.64 -2.28
CA ILE A 142 1.26 2.05 -2.65
C ILE A 142 2.52 2.52 -3.38
N LYS A 143 2.34 3.43 -4.34
CA LYS A 143 3.43 4.11 -5.05
C LYS A 143 3.35 5.61 -4.87
N ASP A 144 4.50 6.28 -4.75
CA ASP A 144 4.54 7.74 -4.90
C ASP A 144 4.51 8.14 -6.38
N ARG A 145 4.51 9.46 -6.62
CA ARG A 145 4.61 10.08 -7.94
C ARG A 145 5.88 9.74 -8.71
N GLU A 146 6.93 9.29 -8.04
CA GLU A 146 8.21 8.87 -8.65
C GLU A 146 8.21 7.37 -8.97
N GLY A 147 7.13 6.66 -8.62
CA GLY A 147 6.92 5.24 -8.89
C GLY A 147 7.54 4.30 -7.83
N ILE A 148 8.06 4.83 -6.72
CA ILE A 148 8.66 4.04 -5.65
C ILE A 148 7.56 3.32 -4.88
N GLU A 149 7.70 2.01 -4.73
CA GLU A 149 6.72 1.14 -4.05
C GLU A 149 7.01 0.97 -2.56
N SER A 150 5.95 0.85 -1.77
CA SER A 150 6.03 0.32 -0.40
C SER A 150 6.32 -1.19 -0.37
N LYS A 151 6.61 -1.72 0.81
CA LYS A 151 6.40 -3.16 1.07
C LYS A 151 4.90 -3.49 0.97
N PRO A 152 4.52 -4.72 0.58
CA PRO A 152 3.12 -5.12 0.50
C PRO A 152 2.50 -5.30 1.89
N ALA A 153 1.27 -4.82 2.04
CA ALA A 153 0.36 -5.18 3.13
C ALA A 153 -0.62 -6.27 2.65
N TYR A 154 -1.06 -7.16 3.54
CA TYR A 154 -1.96 -8.26 3.20
C TYR A 154 -3.23 -8.24 4.04
N GLN A 155 -4.35 -8.57 3.42
CA GLN A 155 -5.63 -8.79 4.08
C GLN A 155 -6.16 -10.18 3.75
N GLU A 156 -6.53 -10.95 4.76
CA GLU A 156 -7.29 -12.20 4.62
C GLU A 156 -8.73 -11.97 5.05
N ILE A 157 -9.71 -12.46 4.27
CA ILE A 157 -11.14 -12.31 4.55
C ILE A 157 -11.79 -13.68 4.49
N ILE A 158 -12.52 -14.04 5.54
CA ILE A 158 -13.33 -15.26 5.58
C ILE A 158 -14.75 -14.91 5.16
N VAL A 159 -15.20 -15.50 4.05
CA VAL A 159 -16.58 -15.37 3.56
C VAL A 159 -17.35 -16.61 3.99
N LYS A 160 -18.38 -16.42 4.82
CA LYS A 160 -19.27 -17.49 5.28
C LYS A 160 -20.55 -17.54 4.44
N ILE A 161 -21.07 -18.75 4.26
CA ILE A 161 -22.39 -18.94 3.68
C ILE A 161 -23.48 -18.23 4.51
N VAL A 162 -24.45 -17.62 3.85
CA VAL A 162 -25.71 -17.21 4.49
C VAL A 162 -26.63 -18.42 4.49
N GLN A 163 -27.24 -18.75 5.63
CA GLN A 163 -28.10 -19.92 5.77
C GLN A 163 -29.12 -19.99 4.62
N ARG A 164 -28.88 -20.89 3.66
CA ARG A 164 -29.82 -21.21 2.60
C ARG A 164 -30.75 -22.29 3.16
N ALA A 165 -32.06 -22.13 3.00
CA ALA A 165 -32.95 -23.26 3.18
C ALA A 165 -32.54 -24.31 2.13
N LEU A 166 -31.96 -25.42 2.59
CA LEU A 166 -31.71 -26.62 1.79
C LEU A 166 -33.05 -27.32 1.52
#